data_AF-A0AAU9HSW3-F1
#
_entry.id   AF-A0AAU9HSW3-F1
#
_cell.length_a   1.000
_cell.length_b   1.000
_cell.length_c   1.000
_cell.angle_alpha   90.00
_cell.angle_beta   90.00
_cell.angle_gamma   90.00
#
_symmetry.space_group_name_H-M   'P 1'
#
loop_
_entity.id
_entity.type
_entity.pdbx_description
1 polymer ?
#
loop_
_entity_poly.entity_id
_entity_poly.type
_entity_poly.pdbx_seq_one_letter_code
_entity_poly.pdbx_strand_id
1 'polypeptide(L)'
;MSVFVHLGQRALENATVRGSELCEAMEQAARPQLLWIHYLLGHRNTGTASCLIEGVESAIREAAACLILGLARPALNSLRMQIDLTISWLYFKDHPIEWEQIQQTGENFKLKKELLQYLRDWHPKFGERMGTLQQIARRRLADPYRLLSAHMHGQNELAIPNIKSPTDALATPEILADVPLIQVECGEYLSDILWALFGDHWRAIPDELRMDLDGRFVSSKQRANFFK
;
A
#
# COMPACT_ATOMS: atom_id res chain seq x y z
N MET A 1 -6.01 -1.61 -40.14
CA MET A 1 -5.69 -0.77 -38.98
C MET A 1 -4.72 -1.56 -38.10
N SER A 2 -3.58 -1.01 -37.68
CA SER A 2 -2.58 -1.80 -36.95
C SER A 2 -3.08 -2.14 -35.53
N VAL A 3 -2.64 -3.27 -34.98
CA VAL A 3 -2.98 -3.69 -33.61
C VAL A 3 -2.61 -2.61 -32.57
N PHE A 4 -1.55 -1.85 -32.83
CA PHE A 4 -1.14 -0.72 -31.98
C PHE A 4 -2.11 0.46 -32.00
N VAL A 5 -2.76 0.74 -33.14
CA VAL A 5 -3.82 1.77 -33.20
C VAL A 5 -5.01 1.35 -32.34
N HIS A 6 -5.35 0.07 -32.33
CA HIS A 6 -6.43 -0.44 -31.48
C HIS A 6 -6.10 -0.36 -29.97
N LEU A 7 -4.84 -0.62 -29.60
CA LEU A 7 -4.36 -0.44 -28.23
C LEU A 7 -4.52 1.00 -27.75
N GLY A 8 -4.02 1.97 -28.54
CA GLY A 8 -4.11 3.39 -28.20
C GLY A 8 -5.55 3.86 -28.08
N GLN A 9 -6.42 3.42 -28.99
CA GLN A 9 -7.85 3.75 -28.96
C GLN A 9 -8.53 3.23 -27.70
N ARG A 10 -8.29 1.97 -27.30
CA ARG A 10 -8.87 1.41 -26.07
C ARG A 10 -8.34 2.09 -24.80
N ALA A 11 -7.06 2.46 -24.74
CA ALA A 11 -6.51 3.20 -23.62
C ALA A 11 -7.15 4.60 -23.51
N LEU A 12 -7.33 5.29 -24.64
CA LEU A 12 -8.01 6.58 -24.70
C LEU A 12 -9.48 6.46 -24.28
N GLU A 13 -10.18 5.43 -24.73
CA GLU A 13 -11.56 5.15 -24.32
C GLU A 13 -11.67 4.92 -22.81
N ASN A 14 -10.77 4.13 -22.22
CA ASN A 14 -10.74 3.95 -20.76
C ASN A 14 -10.54 5.28 -20.03
N ALA A 15 -9.55 6.07 -20.46
CA ALA A 15 -9.22 7.33 -19.82
C ALA A 15 -10.35 8.37 -19.93
N THR A 16 -11.03 8.43 -21.07
CA THR A 16 -12.08 9.43 -21.33
C THR A 16 -13.44 9.03 -20.77
N VAL A 17 -13.79 7.74 -20.80
CA VAL A 17 -15.12 7.27 -20.37
C VAL A 17 -15.16 7.00 -18.86
N ARG A 18 -14.08 6.44 -18.29
CA ARG A 18 -14.06 5.97 -16.88
C ARG A 18 -12.99 6.64 -16.03
N GLY A 19 -12.10 7.44 -16.64
CA GLY A 19 -10.93 7.96 -15.95
C GLY A 19 -11.25 8.76 -14.70
N SER A 20 -12.27 9.64 -14.74
CA SER A 20 -12.68 10.43 -13.56
C SER A 20 -13.15 9.54 -12.41
N GLU A 21 -14.07 8.61 -12.69
CA GLU A 21 -14.61 7.69 -11.69
C GLU A 21 -13.52 6.81 -11.06
N LEU A 22 -12.63 6.24 -11.88
CA LEU A 22 -11.52 5.42 -11.39
C LEU A 22 -10.50 6.25 -10.58
N CYS A 23 -10.25 7.50 -10.98
CA CYS A 23 -9.37 8.42 -10.27
C CYS A 23 -9.93 8.75 -8.88
N GLU A 24 -11.21 9.16 -8.83
CA GLU A 24 -11.90 9.47 -7.58
C GLU A 24 -11.97 8.26 -6.65
N ALA A 25 -12.30 7.08 -7.19
CA ALA A 25 -12.33 5.84 -6.41
C ALA A 25 -10.95 5.49 -5.82
N MET A 26 -9.88 5.64 -6.59
CA MET A 26 -8.51 5.42 -6.12
C MET A 26 -8.09 6.44 -5.06
N GLU A 27 -8.41 7.72 -5.25
CA GLU A 27 -8.10 8.78 -4.29
C GLU A 27 -8.81 8.54 -2.95
N GLN A 28 -10.10 8.21 -2.98
CA GLN A 28 -10.84 7.87 -1.76
C GLN A 28 -10.28 6.62 -1.08
N ALA A 29 -9.95 5.57 -1.85
CA ALA A 29 -9.36 4.35 -1.33
C ALA A 29 -7.98 4.57 -0.69
N ALA A 30 -7.17 5.49 -1.25
CA ALA A 30 -5.82 5.81 -0.76
C ALA A 30 -5.81 6.84 0.38
N ARG A 31 -6.94 7.49 0.68
CA ARG A 31 -7.03 8.58 1.66
C ARG A 31 -6.39 8.26 3.02
N PRO A 32 -6.61 7.08 3.66
CA PRO A 32 -5.94 6.77 4.92
C PRO A 32 -4.40 6.75 4.81
N GLN A 33 -3.87 6.22 3.70
CA GLN A 33 -2.42 6.20 3.47
C GLN A 33 -1.87 7.61 3.27
N LEU A 34 -2.55 8.47 2.50
CA LEU A 34 -2.14 9.86 2.31
C LEU A 34 -2.10 10.64 3.63
N LEU A 35 -3.10 10.44 4.50
CA LEU A 35 -3.12 11.03 5.84
C LEU A 35 -1.92 10.56 6.69
N TRP A 36 -1.59 9.26 6.62
CA TRP A 36 -0.40 8.73 7.26
C TRP A 36 0.87 9.35 6.71
N ILE A 37 1.05 9.40 5.38
CA ILE A 37 2.24 9.98 4.74
C ILE A 37 2.45 11.42 5.19
N HIS A 38 1.40 12.26 5.17
CA HIS A 38 1.48 13.63 5.65
C HIS A 38 1.86 13.72 7.14
N TYR A 39 1.27 12.88 7.99
CA TYR A 39 1.64 12.82 9.41
C TYR A 39 3.11 12.41 9.59
N LEU A 40 3.56 11.38 8.89
CA LEU A 40 4.91 10.83 9.00
C LEU A 40 5.95 11.85 8.50
N LEU A 41 5.72 12.50 7.36
CA LEU A 41 6.60 13.54 6.84
C LEU A 41 6.67 14.77 7.75
N GLY A 42 5.56 15.18 8.35
CA GLY A 42 5.50 16.36 9.22
C GLY A 42 6.04 16.13 10.64
N HIS A 43 5.89 14.91 11.18
CA HIS A 43 6.10 14.67 12.62
C HIS A 43 7.08 13.52 12.94
N ARG A 44 7.37 12.64 11.98
CA ARG A 44 8.21 11.44 12.17
C ARG A 44 9.38 11.35 11.21
N ASN A 45 9.58 12.36 10.38
CA ASN A 45 10.67 12.39 9.43
C ASN A 45 12.00 12.65 10.15
N THR A 46 12.97 11.76 9.95
CA THR A 46 14.32 11.89 10.51
C THR A 46 15.29 12.52 9.51
N GLY A 47 14.87 12.74 8.26
CA GLY A 47 15.74 13.11 7.14
C GLY A 47 16.45 11.91 6.50
N THR A 48 16.41 10.73 7.14
CA THR A 48 16.97 9.49 6.61
C THR A 48 15.91 8.74 5.82
N ALA A 49 16.27 8.29 4.61
CA ALA A 49 15.40 7.51 3.73
C ALA A 49 14.03 8.15 3.44
N SER A 50 13.89 9.48 3.57
CA SER A 50 12.63 10.21 3.34
C SER A 50 12.09 10.00 1.93
N CYS A 51 12.97 9.77 0.94
CA CYS A 51 12.56 9.45 -0.43
C CYS A 51 11.71 8.16 -0.51
N LEU A 52 11.80 7.25 0.46
CA LEU A 52 10.94 6.05 0.50
C LEU A 52 9.49 6.43 0.79
N ILE A 53 9.23 7.30 1.77
CA ILE A 53 7.86 7.71 2.10
C ILE A 53 7.28 8.65 1.02
N GLU A 54 8.10 9.52 0.43
CA GLU A 54 7.73 10.31 -0.77
C GLU A 54 7.44 9.40 -1.98
N GLY A 55 8.19 8.31 -2.10
CA GLY A 55 7.96 7.26 -3.09
C GLY A 55 6.61 6.57 -2.91
N VAL A 56 6.09 6.43 -1.67
CA VAL A 56 4.74 5.87 -1.45
C VAL A 56 3.67 6.76 -2.07
N GLU A 57 3.76 8.08 -1.88
CA GLU A 57 2.83 9.05 -2.48
C GLU A 57 2.87 8.99 -4.01
N SER A 58 4.09 8.85 -4.57
CA SER A 58 4.28 8.67 -6.01
C SER A 58 3.67 7.36 -6.51
N ALA A 59 3.83 6.26 -5.76
CA ALA A 59 3.25 4.96 -6.09
C ALA A 59 1.71 4.95 -6.01
N ILE A 60 1.10 5.75 -5.14
CA ILE A 60 -0.36 5.96 -5.12
C ILE A 60 -0.83 6.61 -6.42
N ARG A 61 -0.15 7.70 -6.84
CA ARG A 61 -0.47 8.41 -8.09
C ARG A 61 -0.24 7.54 -9.32
N GLU A 62 0.86 6.79 -9.34
CA GLU A 62 1.17 5.85 -10.41
C GLU A 62 0.12 4.75 -10.53
N ALA A 63 -0.34 4.19 -9.40
CA ALA A 63 -1.41 3.19 -9.40
C ALA A 63 -2.68 3.74 -10.05
N ALA A 64 -3.10 4.96 -9.69
CA ALA A 64 -4.26 5.62 -10.29
C ALA A 64 -4.05 5.89 -11.79
N ALA A 65 -2.90 6.44 -12.19
CA ALA A 65 -2.60 6.72 -13.58
C ALA A 65 -2.59 5.46 -14.45
N CYS A 66 -1.95 4.38 -13.98
CA CYS A 66 -1.97 3.08 -14.66
C CYS A 66 -3.40 2.55 -14.78
N LEU A 67 -4.20 2.64 -13.72
CA LEU A 67 -5.58 2.16 -13.73
C LEU A 67 -6.44 2.89 -14.76
N ILE A 68 -6.35 4.22 -14.83
CA ILE A 68 -7.08 5.07 -15.79
C ILE A 68 -6.76 4.67 -17.24
N LEU A 69 -5.51 4.30 -17.51
CA LEU A 69 -5.07 3.82 -18.84
C LEU A 69 -5.52 2.38 -19.14
N GLY A 70 -6.13 1.67 -18.18
CA GLY A 70 -6.51 0.27 -18.31
C GLY A 70 -5.40 -0.72 -17.92
N LEU A 71 -4.28 -0.25 -17.38
CA LEU A 71 -3.10 -1.06 -17.05
C LEU A 71 -3.20 -1.60 -15.62
N ALA A 72 -4.10 -2.55 -15.39
CA ALA A 72 -4.35 -3.10 -14.05
C ALA A 72 -3.10 -3.73 -13.42
N ARG A 73 -2.31 -4.51 -14.18
CA ARG A 73 -1.12 -5.18 -13.60
C ARG A 73 -0.02 -4.20 -13.17
N PRO A 74 0.35 -3.18 -13.98
CA PRO A 74 1.18 -2.07 -13.49
C PRO A 74 0.59 -1.37 -12.27
N ALA A 75 -0.72 -1.12 -12.23
CA ALA A 75 -1.36 -0.53 -11.05
C ALA A 75 -1.17 -1.40 -9.79
N LEU A 76 -1.39 -2.72 -9.89
CA LEU A 76 -1.12 -3.66 -8.79
C LEU A 76 0.36 -3.68 -8.37
N ASN A 77 1.29 -3.50 -9.30
CA ASN A 77 2.71 -3.36 -8.96
C ASN A 77 2.95 -2.10 -8.11
N SER A 78 2.35 -0.97 -8.48
CA SER A 78 2.46 0.26 -7.69
C SER A 78 1.79 0.10 -6.32
N LEU A 79 0.69 -0.64 -6.19
CA LEU A 79 0.12 -1.01 -4.88
C LEU A 79 1.10 -1.83 -4.03
N ARG A 80 1.81 -2.78 -4.65
CA ARG A 80 2.85 -3.57 -3.97
C ARG A 80 3.99 -2.68 -3.50
N MET A 81 4.39 -1.73 -4.34
CA MET A 81 5.45 -0.77 -4.06
C MET A 81 5.10 0.11 -2.85
N GLN A 82 3.85 0.55 -2.69
CA GLN A 82 3.41 1.28 -1.49
C GLN A 82 3.74 0.49 -0.20
N ILE A 83 3.51 -0.83 -0.21
CA ILE A 83 3.79 -1.69 0.95
C ILE A 83 5.30 -1.82 1.19
N ASP A 84 6.05 -2.15 0.14
CA ASP A 84 7.51 -2.31 0.24
C ASP A 84 8.17 -1.02 0.74
N LEU A 85 7.85 0.12 0.14
CA LEU A 85 8.43 1.41 0.50
C LEU A 85 8.06 1.85 1.91
N THR A 86 6.80 1.68 2.33
CA THR A 86 6.37 2.03 3.70
C THR A 86 7.13 1.21 4.73
N ILE A 87 7.17 -0.12 4.58
CA ILE A 87 7.82 -1.00 5.55
C ILE A 87 9.34 -0.78 5.56
N SER A 88 9.97 -0.58 4.39
CA SER A 88 11.38 -0.23 4.29
C SER A 88 11.69 1.10 4.96
N TRP A 89 10.85 2.12 4.78
CA TRP A 89 11.03 3.40 5.48
C TRP A 89 11.02 3.23 7.01
N LEU A 90 10.11 2.42 7.56
CA LEU A 90 10.03 2.20 9.01
C LEU A 90 11.34 1.67 9.61
N TYR A 91 12.12 0.90 8.85
CA TYR A 91 13.44 0.45 9.24
C TYR A 91 14.52 1.50 8.92
N PHE A 92 14.67 1.87 7.64
CA PHE A 92 15.82 2.66 7.20
C PHE A 92 15.85 4.08 7.77
N LYS A 93 14.71 4.66 8.16
CA LYS A 93 14.67 5.97 8.83
C LYS A 93 15.51 6.02 10.12
N ASP A 94 15.71 4.86 10.77
CA ASP A 94 16.49 4.70 12.01
C ASP A 94 17.87 4.05 11.76
N HIS A 95 18.18 3.66 10.53
CA HIS A 95 19.43 2.97 10.15
C HIS A 95 20.16 3.71 9.01
N PRO A 96 20.66 4.94 9.26
CA PRO A 96 21.25 5.78 8.21
C PRO A 96 22.49 5.16 7.53
N ILE A 97 23.31 4.40 8.27
CA ILE A 97 24.50 3.74 7.72
C ILE A 97 24.12 2.64 6.72
N GLU A 98 23.14 1.79 7.07
CA GLU A 98 22.64 0.75 6.15
C GLU A 98 21.96 1.39 4.94
N TRP A 99 21.23 2.48 5.14
CA TRP A 99 20.60 3.22 4.05
C TRP A 99 21.64 3.80 3.09
N GLU A 100 22.70 4.43 3.61
CA GLU A 100 23.80 4.93 2.79
C GLU A 100 24.47 3.81 1.99
N GLN A 101 24.69 2.66 2.61
CA GLN A 101 25.24 1.50 1.90
C GLN A 101 24.35 1.06 0.73
N ILE A 102 23.03 1.01 0.91
CA ILE A 102 22.08 0.71 -0.17
C ILE A 102 22.18 1.73 -1.30
N GLN A 103 22.29 3.02 -0.97
CA GLN A 103 22.42 4.06 -2.00
C GLN A 103 23.72 3.93 -2.80
N GLN A 104 24.80 3.46 -2.17
CA GLN A 104 26.09 3.28 -2.83
C GLN A 104 26.17 2.00 -3.66
N THR A 105 25.61 0.88 -3.18
CA THR A 105 25.81 -0.44 -3.81
C THR A 105 24.58 -1.00 -4.49
N GLY A 106 23.37 -0.57 -4.11
CA GLY A 106 22.11 -1.20 -4.51
C GLY A 106 21.87 -2.58 -3.88
N GLU A 107 22.72 -3.02 -2.95
CA GLU A 107 22.65 -4.33 -2.29
C GLU A 107 22.12 -4.23 -0.86
N ASN A 108 21.89 -5.37 -0.20
CA ASN A 108 21.47 -5.48 1.20
C ASN A 108 20.09 -4.88 1.54
N PHE A 109 19.23 -4.70 0.55
CA PHE A 109 17.84 -4.37 0.79
C PHE A 109 17.15 -5.48 1.59
N LYS A 110 16.47 -5.11 2.68
CA LYS A 110 15.79 -6.07 3.57
C LYS A 110 14.45 -6.47 2.98
N LEU A 111 14.10 -7.74 3.09
CA LEU A 111 12.80 -8.24 2.66
C LEU A 111 11.72 -7.87 3.69
N LYS A 112 10.48 -7.70 3.23
CA LYS A 112 9.29 -7.44 4.07
C LYS A 112 9.26 -8.29 5.35
N LYS A 113 9.52 -9.60 5.22
CA LYS A 113 9.48 -10.55 6.36
C LYS A 113 10.52 -10.20 7.42
N GLU A 114 11.74 -9.83 7.02
CA GLU A 114 12.83 -9.45 7.92
C GLU A 114 12.50 -8.15 8.65
N LEU A 115 11.95 -7.18 7.92
CA LEU A 115 11.55 -5.89 8.47
C LEU A 115 10.40 -6.01 9.47
N LEU A 116 9.36 -6.80 9.16
CA LEU A 116 8.26 -7.05 10.11
C LEU A 116 8.72 -7.84 11.34
N GLN A 117 9.70 -8.73 11.18
CA GLN A 117 10.30 -9.45 12.30
C GLN A 117 11.10 -8.49 13.18
N TYR A 118 11.91 -7.60 12.58
CA TYR A 118 12.58 -6.53 13.30
C TYR A 118 11.58 -5.67 14.10
N LEU A 119 10.49 -5.23 13.49
CA LEU A 119 9.49 -4.43 14.19
C LEU A 119 8.91 -5.15 15.42
N ARG A 120 8.66 -6.46 15.30
CA ARG A 120 8.17 -7.28 16.41
C ARG A 120 9.18 -7.43 17.53
N ASP A 121 10.45 -7.62 17.19
CA ASP A 121 11.50 -7.91 18.16
C ASP A 121 11.96 -6.64 18.89
N TRP A 122 11.93 -5.49 18.22
CA TRP A 122 12.54 -4.25 18.71
C TRP A 122 11.55 -3.16 19.12
N HIS A 123 10.28 -3.23 18.71
CA HIS A 123 9.27 -2.27 19.16
C HIS A 123 8.33 -2.89 20.18
N PRO A 124 8.40 -2.47 21.46
CA PRO A 124 7.47 -2.92 22.49
C PRO A 124 6.03 -2.75 22.03
N LYS A 125 5.16 -3.70 22.41
CA LYS A 125 3.72 -3.73 22.07
C LYS A 125 3.38 -3.95 20.59
N PHE A 126 4.33 -3.90 19.64
CA PHE A 126 4.03 -4.07 18.22
C PHE A 126 3.29 -5.38 17.95
N GLY A 127 3.78 -6.50 18.49
CA GLY A 127 3.13 -7.81 18.35
C GLY A 127 1.74 -7.89 18.96
N GLU A 128 1.55 -7.38 20.18
CA GLU A 128 0.25 -7.37 20.89
C GLU A 128 -0.77 -6.49 20.17
N ARG A 129 -0.35 -5.30 19.73
CA ARG A 129 -1.18 -4.38 18.95
C ARG A 129 -1.56 -4.99 17.60
N MET A 130 -0.61 -5.57 16.87
CA MET A 130 -0.91 -6.26 15.62
C MET A 130 -1.92 -7.39 15.81
N GLY A 131 -1.78 -8.18 16.88
CA GLY A 131 -2.76 -9.23 17.22
C GLY A 131 -4.16 -8.66 17.48
N THR A 132 -4.26 -7.53 18.19
CA THR A 132 -5.54 -6.85 18.41
C THR A 132 -6.12 -6.28 17.10
N LEU A 133 -5.29 -5.62 16.29
CA LEU A 133 -5.69 -5.02 15.01
C LEU A 133 -6.19 -6.07 14.02
N GLN A 134 -5.57 -7.26 13.99
CA GLN A 134 -6.03 -8.39 13.19
C GLN A 134 -7.42 -8.89 13.62
N GLN A 135 -7.75 -8.85 14.91
CA GLN A 135 -9.07 -9.25 15.41
C GLN A 135 -10.18 -8.25 15.05
N ILE A 136 -9.82 -6.98 14.82
CA ILE A 136 -10.76 -5.89 14.48
C ILE A 136 -10.58 -5.42 13.03
N ALA A 137 -9.90 -6.21 12.20
CA ALA A 137 -9.72 -5.96 10.78
C ALA A 137 -11.08 -5.94 10.06
N ARG A 138 -11.28 -4.96 9.17
CA ARG A 138 -12.45 -4.90 8.26
C ARG A 138 -12.09 -5.39 6.86
N ARG A 139 -10.82 -5.32 6.49
CA ARG A 139 -10.26 -5.85 5.25
C ARG A 139 -10.56 -7.35 5.11
N ARG A 140 -10.81 -7.80 3.89
CA ARG A 140 -11.05 -9.22 3.54
C ARG A 140 -9.75 -9.98 3.36
N LEU A 141 -8.70 -9.30 2.90
CA LEU A 141 -7.38 -9.87 2.66
C LEU A 141 -6.53 -9.74 3.92
N ALA A 142 -6.26 -10.86 4.59
CA ALA A 142 -5.40 -10.86 5.78
C ALA A 142 -3.98 -10.31 5.48
N ASP A 143 -3.44 -10.62 4.30
CA ASP A 143 -2.17 -10.12 3.80
C ASP A 143 -2.26 -9.77 2.29
N PRO A 144 -2.71 -8.55 1.92
CA PRO A 144 -2.85 -8.15 0.52
C PRO A 144 -1.52 -8.21 -0.25
N TYR A 145 -0.38 -8.05 0.43
CA TYR A 145 0.93 -8.20 -0.20
C TYR A 145 1.12 -9.59 -0.85
N ARG A 146 0.59 -10.66 -0.24
CA ARG A 146 0.71 -12.01 -0.81
C ARG A 146 -0.01 -12.12 -2.15
N LEU A 147 -1.20 -11.53 -2.27
CA LEU A 147 -1.95 -11.46 -3.52
C LEU A 147 -1.16 -10.69 -4.58
N LEU A 148 -0.70 -9.49 -4.23
CA LEU A 148 0.06 -8.63 -5.15
C LEU A 148 1.36 -9.31 -5.62
N SER A 149 2.09 -9.92 -4.69
CA SER A 149 3.32 -10.67 -4.99
C SER A 149 3.06 -11.86 -5.91
N ALA A 150 1.92 -12.55 -5.77
CA ALA A 150 1.55 -13.63 -6.68
C ALA A 150 1.35 -13.13 -8.11
N HIS A 151 0.65 -12.00 -8.30
CA HIS A 151 0.47 -11.37 -9.61
C HIS A 151 1.77 -10.87 -10.24
N MET A 152 2.73 -10.42 -9.43
CA MET A 152 4.03 -9.98 -9.96
C MET A 152 4.89 -11.16 -10.42
N HIS A 153 4.93 -12.25 -9.66
CA HIS A 153 5.77 -13.40 -9.97
C HIS A 153 5.08 -14.51 -10.78
N GLY A 154 3.79 -14.37 -11.09
CA GLY A 154 3.03 -15.40 -11.84
C GLY A 154 2.96 -16.73 -11.08
N GLN A 155 2.75 -16.68 -9.76
CA GLN A 155 2.91 -17.86 -8.88
C GLN A 155 1.82 -18.93 -9.05
N ASN A 156 0.71 -18.61 -9.72
CA ASN A 156 -0.38 -19.53 -10.00
C ASN A 156 -1.07 -19.14 -11.32
N GLU A 157 -1.89 -20.04 -11.86
CA GLU A 157 -2.56 -19.88 -13.15
C GLU A 157 -3.39 -18.58 -13.25
N LEU A 158 -4.05 -18.17 -12.16
CA LEU A 158 -4.85 -16.93 -12.13
C LEU A 158 -3.98 -15.66 -12.12
N ALA A 159 -2.71 -15.78 -11.74
CA ALA A 159 -1.75 -14.70 -11.67
C ALA A 159 -0.83 -14.61 -12.89
N ILE A 160 -0.80 -15.65 -13.74
CA ILE A 160 -0.01 -15.66 -14.97
C ILE A 160 -0.73 -14.82 -16.03
N PRO A 161 -0.05 -13.82 -16.63
CA PRO A 161 -0.64 -13.03 -17.71
C PRO A 161 -0.95 -13.91 -18.93
N ASN A 162 -2.17 -13.81 -19.46
CA ASN A 162 -2.59 -14.48 -20.69
C ASN A 162 -2.73 -13.47 -21.83
N ILE A 163 -1.59 -12.99 -22.33
CA ILE A 163 -1.52 -11.93 -23.36
C ILE A 163 -1.30 -12.59 -24.72
N LYS A 164 -2.31 -12.55 -25.60
CA LYS A 164 -2.25 -13.06 -26.99
C LYS A 164 -2.04 -11.93 -28.00
N SER A 165 -2.40 -10.71 -27.62
CA SER A 165 -2.24 -9.48 -28.39
C SER A 165 -1.87 -8.32 -27.46
N PRO A 166 -1.21 -7.26 -27.97
CA PRO A 166 -0.95 -6.04 -27.20
C PRO A 166 -2.18 -5.45 -26.50
N THR A 167 -3.38 -5.57 -27.10
CA THR A 167 -4.62 -5.07 -26.49
C THR A 167 -5.09 -5.86 -25.28
N ASP A 168 -4.60 -7.09 -25.09
CA ASP A 168 -4.91 -7.91 -23.92
C ASP A 168 -4.18 -7.39 -22.66
N ALA A 169 -3.20 -6.51 -22.83
CA ALA A 169 -2.54 -5.83 -21.71
C ALA A 169 -3.47 -4.82 -21.01
N LEU A 170 -4.53 -4.38 -21.68
CA LEU A 170 -5.57 -3.55 -21.11
C LEU A 170 -6.65 -4.43 -20.48
N ALA A 171 -6.83 -4.27 -19.18
CA ALA A 171 -7.80 -5.04 -18.42
C ALA A 171 -9.25 -4.70 -18.80
N THR A 172 -10.16 -5.61 -18.44
CA THR A 172 -11.60 -5.41 -18.63
C THR A 172 -12.14 -4.44 -17.57
N PRO A 173 -13.31 -3.81 -17.81
CA PRO A 173 -13.90 -2.86 -16.85
C PRO A 173 -14.10 -3.46 -15.45
N GLU A 174 -14.44 -4.75 -15.37
CA GLU A 174 -14.66 -5.46 -14.11
C GLU A 174 -13.36 -5.54 -13.31
N ILE A 175 -12.25 -5.92 -13.96
CA ILE A 175 -10.94 -5.97 -13.31
C ILE A 175 -10.48 -4.56 -12.87
N LEU A 176 -10.77 -3.53 -13.68
CA LEU A 176 -10.43 -2.15 -13.31
C LEU A 176 -11.20 -1.69 -12.06
N ALA A 177 -12.47 -2.09 -11.93
CA ALA A 177 -13.29 -1.78 -10.76
C ALA A 177 -12.81 -2.48 -9.46
N ASP A 178 -12.09 -3.60 -9.57
CA ASP A 178 -11.55 -4.32 -8.41
C ASP A 178 -10.29 -3.66 -7.82
N VAL A 179 -9.51 -2.92 -8.61
CA VAL A 179 -8.22 -2.35 -8.14
C VAL A 179 -8.39 -1.34 -6.99
N PRO A 180 -9.36 -0.40 -7.02
CA PRO A 180 -9.62 0.47 -5.86
C PRO A 180 -10.00 -0.31 -4.60
N LEU A 181 -10.69 -1.44 -4.73
CA LEU A 181 -10.98 -2.30 -3.58
C LEU A 181 -9.69 -2.89 -3.00
N ILE A 182 -8.75 -3.33 -3.83
CA ILE A 182 -7.44 -3.80 -3.38
C ILE A 182 -6.63 -2.67 -2.72
N GLN A 183 -6.73 -1.43 -3.22
CA GLN A 183 -6.13 -0.25 -2.58
C GLN A 183 -6.67 -0.03 -1.16
N VAL A 184 -7.98 -0.22 -0.91
CA VAL A 184 -8.56 -0.17 0.44
C VAL A 184 -7.92 -1.24 1.35
N GLU A 185 -7.80 -2.47 0.85
CA GLU A 185 -7.20 -3.59 1.59
C GLU A 185 -5.73 -3.27 1.96
N CYS A 186 -4.97 -2.68 1.02
CA CYS A 186 -3.60 -2.22 1.25
C CYS A 186 -3.54 -1.04 2.23
N GLY A 187 -4.51 -0.12 2.17
CA GLY A 187 -4.63 1.03 3.04
C GLY A 187 -4.82 0.63 4.49
N GLU A 188 -5.75 -0.28 4.76
CA GLU A 188 -5.97 -0.81 6.11
C GLU A 188 -4.76 -1.64 6.59
N TYR A 189 -4.19 -2.47 5.72
CA TYR A 189 -3.02 -3.29 6.08
C TYR A 189 -1.82 -2.44 6.53
N LEU A 190 -1.50 -1.38 5.79
CA LEU A 190 -0.44 -0.46 6.17
C LEU A 190 -0.82 0.40 7.39
N SER A 191 -2.07 0.82 7.48
CA SER A 191 -2.56 1.53 8.68
C SER A 191 -2.43 0.68 9.93
N ASP A 192 -2.70 -0.62 9.88
CA ASP A 192 -2.51 -1.53 11.01
C ASP A 192 -1.03 -1.58 11.45
N ILE A 193 -0.09 -1.71 10.51
CA ILE A 193 1.35 -1.71 10.82
C ILE A 193 1.75 -0.38 11.47
N LEU A 194 1.28 0.74 10.93
CA LEU A 194 1.57 2.08 11.45
C LEU A 194 0.92 2.30 12.83
N TRP A 195 -0.30 1.81 13.05
CA TRP A 195 -0.98 1.86 14.34
C TRP A 195 -0.27 1.03 15.39
N ALA A 196 0.19 -0.17 15.03
CA ALA A 196 0.96 -1.01 15.95
C ALA A 196 2.24 -0.30 16.42
N LEU A 197 2.90 0.43 15.52
CA LEU A 197 4.14 1.14 15.83
C LEU A 197 3.92 2.47 16.56
N PHE A 198 2.97 3.28 16.09
CA PHE A 198 2.78 4.66 16.53
C PHE A 198 1.60 4.85 17.50
N GLY A 199 0.93 3.78 17.94
CA GLY A 199 -0.23 3.84 18.83
C GLY A 199 -0.01 4.62 20.14
N ASP A 200 1.23 4.65 20.66
CA ASP A 200 1.58 5.47 21.84
C ASP A 200 1.48 6.98 21.58
N HIS A 201 1.53 7.39 20.32
CA HIS A 201 1.42 8.77 19.87
C HIS A 201 -0.02 9.14 19.49
N TRP A 202 -1.02 8.43 20.03
CA TRP A 202 -2.45 8.60 19.73
C TRP A 202 -2.85 10.06 19.53
N ARG A 203 -2.55 10.93 20.49
CA ARG A 203 -2.98 12.35 20.47
C ARG A 203 -2.39 13.18 19.34
N ALA A 204 -1.27 12.76 18.75
CA ALA A 204 -0.62 13.48 17.65
C ALA A 204 -1.10 13.00 16.27
N ILE A 205 -1.80 11.87 16.21
CA ILE A 205 -2.26 11.27 14.95
C ILE A 205 -3.57 11.97 14.52
N PRO A 206 -3.72 12.30 13.21
CA PRO A 206 -4.92 12.94 12.67
C PRO A 206 -6.23 12.31 13.14
N ASP A 207 -7.22 13.16 13.40
CA ASP A 207 -8.53 12.79 13.94
C ASP A 207 -9.23 11.77 13.05
N GLU A 208 -9.14 11.91 11.72
CA GLU A 208 -9.74 11.00 10.76
C GLU A 208 -9.19 9.58 10.89
N LEU A 209 -7.88 9.43 11.07
CA LEU A 209 -7.25 8.13 11.30
C LEU A 209 -7.68 7.56 12.65
N ARG A 210 -7.69 8.40 13.70
CA ARG A 210 -8.13 7.98 15.04
C ARG A 210 -9.59 7.51 15.03
N MET A 211 -10.47 8.24 14.37
CA MET A 211 -11.88 7.92 14.24
C MET A 211 -12.10 6.61 13.49
N ASP A 212 -11.32 6.35 12.43
CA ASP A 212 -11.37 5.07 11.72
C ASP A 212 -11.00 3.90 12.64
N LEU A 213 -9.88 3.99 13.36
CA LEU A 213 -9.46 2.95 14.30
C LEU A 213 -10.44 2.79 15.48
N ASP A 214 -10.91 3.89 16.06
CA ASP A 214 -11.89 3.84 17.15
C ASP A 214 -13.19 3.15 16.71
N GLY A 215 -13.64 3.39 15.47
CA GLY A 215 -14.81 2.72 14.90
C GLY A 215 -14.63 1.22 14.66
N ARG A 216 -13.40 0.69 14.69
CA ARG A 216 -13.12 -0.75 14.53
C ARG A 216 -13.21 -1.52 15.83
N PHE A 217 -13.00 -0.88 16.98
CA PHE A 217 -13.08 -1.57 18.27
C PHE A 217 -14.53 -1.99 18.57
N VAL A 218 -14.74 -3.30 18.80
CA VAL A 218 -16.05 -3.85 19.16
C VAL A 218 -16.27 -3.87 20.67
N SER A 219 -15.18 -3.91 21.45
CA SER A 219 -15.23 -3.96 22.91
C SER A 219 -14.22 -3.05 23.58
N SER A 220 -14.55 -2.58 24.79
CA SER A 220 -13.64 -1.81 25.65
C SER A 220 -12.37 -2.59 26.01
N LYS A 221 -12.46 -3.92 26.11
CA LYS A 221 -11.31 -4.81 26.35
C LYS A 221 -10.30 -4.79 25.20
N GLN A 222 -10.75 -4.85 23.94
CA GLN A 222 -9.86 -4.74 22.79
C GLN A 222 -9.14 -3.39 22.77
N ARG A 223 -9.88 -2.30 23.01
CA ARG A 223 -9.29 -0.95 23.10
C ARG A 223 -8.27 -0.86 24.22
N ALA A 224 -8.60 -1.35 25.42
CA ALA A 224 -7.69 -1.36 26.56
C ALA A 224 -6.43 -2.18 26.28
N ASN A 225 -6.55 -3.34 25.64
CA ASN A 225 -5.40 -4.18 25.25
C ASN A 225 -4.49 -3.46 24.24
N PHE A 226 -5.06 -2.75 23.26
CA PHE A 226 -4.26 -2.01 22.28
C PHE A 226 -3.42 -0.88 22.90
N PHE A 227 -3.96 -0.18 23.90
CA PHE A 227 -3.32 0.97 24.55
C PHE A 227 -2.57 0.65 25.84
N LYS A 228 -2.63 -0.59 26.33
CA LYS A 228 -1.84 -1.06 27.46
C LYS A 228 -0.35 -0.85 27.20
#